data_AF-C8W5Q4-F1
#
_entry.id   AF-C8W5Q4-F1
#
_cell.length_a   1.000
_cell.length_b   1.000
_cell.length_c   1.000
_cell.angle_alpha   90.00
_cell.angle_beta   90.00
_cell.angle_gamma   90.00
#
_symmetry.space_group_name_H-M   'P 1'
#
loop_
_entity.id
_entity.type
_entity.pdbx_description
1 polymer ?
#
loop_
_entity_poly.entity_id
_entity_poly.type
_entity_poly.pdbx_seq_one_letter_code
_entity_poly.pdbx_strand_id
1 'polypeptide(L)' 'MSIKIKEPYMVDDLVVYFTSDSEAVVTDYDCRFELKASINRCECCTYRFNAYRNPGFQCRHIKAIRKLLG' A
#
# COMPACT_ATOMS: atom_id res chain seq x y z
N MET A 1 -15.45 -5.27 5.38
CA MET A 1 -14.87 -6.61 5.17
C MET A 1 -13.83 -6.81 6.27
N SER A 2 -13.79 -7.94 6.98
CA SER A 2 -12.70 -8.20 7.94
C SER A 2 -11.49 -8.71 7.16
N ILE A 3 -10.46 -7.87 6.99
CA ILE A 3 -9.19 -8.29 6.40
C ILE A 3 -8.52 -9.28 7.34
N LYS A 4 -8.01 -10.39 6.80
CA LYS A 4 -7.20 -11.33 7.55
C LYS A 4 -5.72 -10.97 7.41
N ILE A 5 -5.05 -10.85 8.54
CA ILE A 5 -3.61 -10.63 8.61
C ILE A 5 -2.89 -11.90 8.10
N LYS A 6 -1.79 -11.71 7.36
CA LYS A 6 -1.01 -12.79 6.72
C LYS A 6 -1.68 -13.53 5.56
N GLU A 7 -2.71 -12.95 4.94
CA GLU A 7 -3.25 -13.43 3.66
C GLU A 7 -2.92 -12.43 2.53
N PRO A 8 -2.53 -12.90 1.33
CA PRO A 8 -2.32 -12.03 0.17
C PRO A 8 -3.66 -11.68 -0.49
N TYR A 9 -3.83 -10.39 -0.82
CA TYR A 9 -4.97 -9.86 -1.55
C TYR A 9 -4.51 -9.26 -2.87
N MET A 10 -5.15 -9.67 -3.96
CA MET A 10 -4.94 -9.04 -5.27
C MET A 10 -5.82 -7.80 -5.38
N VAL A 11 -5.20 -6.64 -5.63
CA VAL A 11 -5.91 -5.38 -5.88
C VAL A 11 -5.36 -4.75 -7.14
N ASP A 12 -6.19 -4.69 -8.17
CA ASP A 12 -5.76 -4.33 -9.53
C ASP A 12 -4.62 -5.29 -9.96
N ASP A 13 -3.40 -4.80 -10.07
CA ASP A 13 -2.16 -5.51 -10.41
C ASP A 13 -1.14 -5.52 -9.25
N LEU A 14 -1.59 -5.22 -8.03
CA LEU A 14 -0.79 -5.22 -6.81
C LEU A 14 -1.13 -6.42 -5.93
N VAL A 15 -0.11 -6.99 -5.29
CA VAL A 15 -0.28 -7.94 -4.19
C VAL A 15 -0.18 -7.18 -2.89
N VAL A 16 -1.24 -7.19 -2.08
CA VAL A 16 -1.27 -6.55 -0.75
C VAL A 16 -1.27 -7.64 0.32
N TYR A 17 -0.28 -7.63 1.19
CA TYR A 17 -0.13 -8.57 2.28
C TYR A 17 -0.10 -7.82 3.61
N PHE A 18 -1.17 -7.92 4.40
CA PHE A 18 -1.24 -7.23 5.69
C PHE A 18 -0.32 -7.91 6.72
N THR A 19 0.59 -7.12 7.30
CA THR A 19 1.47 -7.55 8.40
C THR A 19 0.88 -7.22 9.77
N SER A 20 -0.04 -6.25 9.82
CA SER A 20 -0.83 -5.86 10.99
C SER A 20 -2.17 -5.27 10.54
N ASP A 21 -3.02 -4.84 11.48
CA ASP A 21 -4.30 -4.18 11.17
C ASP A 21 -4.15 -2.86 10.41
N SER A 22 -2.96 -2.25 10.42
CA SER A 22 -2.71 -0.91 9.84
C SER A 22 -1.54 -0.86 8.86
N GLU A 23 -0.74 -1.91 8.78
CA GLU A 23 0.42 -1.99 7.89
C GLU A 23 0.31 -3.20 6.96
N ALA A 24 0.73 -2.99 5.72
CA ALA A 24 0.83 -4.01 4.69
C ALA A 24 2.15 -3.89 3.93
N VAL A 25 2.62 -5.03 3.45
CA VAL A 25 3.60 -5.13 2.38
C VAL A 25 2.83 -5.14 1.06
N VAL A 26 3.22 -4.25 0.14
CA VAL A 26 2.63 -4.17 -1.18
C VAL A 26 3.70 -4.46 -2.22
N THR A 27 3.45 -5.45 -3.05
CA THR A 27 4.34 -5.84 -4.14
C THR A 27 3.76 -5.35 -5.46
N ASP A 28 4.52 -4.48 -6.13
CA ASP A 28 4.22 -3.93 -7.44
C ASP A 28 5.21 -4.51 -8.46
N TYR A 29 4.71 -4.90 -9.63
CA TYR A 29 5.54 -5.36 -10.74
C TYR A 29 6.59 -4.32 -11.14
N ASP A 30 6.25 -3.03 -11.04
CA ASP A 30 7.12 -1.92 -11.44
C ASP A 30 8.21 -1.62 -10.39
N CYS A 31 7.92 -1.87 -9.10
CA CYS A 31 8.89 -1.60 -8.03
C CYS A 31 9.83 -2.77 -7.75
N ARG A 32 9.55 -4.00 -8.22
CA ARG A 32 10.39 -5.22 -8.02
C ARG A 32 10.79 -5.55 -6.56
N PHE A 33 10.27 -4.79 -5.61
CA PHE A 33 10.57 -4.86 -4.19
C PHE A 33 9.27 -4.86 -3.39
N GLU A 34 9.31 -5.54 -2.25
CA GLU A 34 8.28 -5.50 -1.22
C GLU A 34 8.31 -4.13 -0.52
N LEU A 35 7.25 -3.35 -0.68
CA LEU A 35 7.17 -2.00 -0.13
C LEU A 35 6.25 -1.96 1.08
N LYS A 36 6.71 -1.42 2.21
CA LYS A 36 5.80 -1.19 3.34
C LYS A 36 4.90 -0.01 3.06
N ALA A 37 3.61 -0.19 3.32
CA ALA A 37 2.60 0.82 3.17
C ALA A 37 1.51 0.69 4.24
N SER A 38 0.92 1.83 4.58
CA SER A 38 -0.25 1.96 5.44
C SER A 38 -1.26 2.87 4.76
N ILE A 39 -2.39 3.14 5.41
CA ILE A 39 -3.39 4.09 4.92
C ILE A 39 -2.86 5.52 4.74
N ASN A 40 -1.72 5.86 5.36
CA ASN A 40 -1.21 7.23 5.47
C ASN A 40 0.25 7.37 5.01
N ARG A 41 0.97 6.28 4.75
CA ARG A 41 2.40 6.32 4.43
C ARG A 41 2.76 5.18 3.49
N CYS A 42 3.72 5.40 2.58
CA CYS A 42 4.26 4.35 1.73
C CYS A 42 5.76 4.55 1.51
N GLU A 43 6.52 3.47 1.36
CA GLU A 43 7.96 3.53 1.08
C GLU A 43 8.29 3.72 -0.41
N CYS A 44 7.29 3.67 -1.30
CA CYS A 44 7.53 3.80 -2.74
C CYS A 44 8.11 5.17 -3.12
N CYS A 45 8.97 5.19 -4.13
CA CYS A 45 9.59 6.41 -4.65
C CYS A 45 8.55 7.48 -5.00
N THR A 46 7.47 7.08 -5.69
CA THR A 46 6.38 8.00 -6.07
C THR A 46 5.77 8.70 -4.86
N TYR A 47 5.53 7.98 -3.75
CA TYR A 47 5.07 8.61 -2.52
C TYR A 47 6.13 9.52 -1.93
N ARG A 48 7.37 9.04 -1.76
CA ARG A 48 8.46 9.80 -1.14
C ARG A 48 8.73 11.13 -1.84
N PHE A 49 8.71 11.16 -3.18
CA PHE A 49 8.97 12.37 -3.95
C PHE A 49 7.79 13.37 -3.94
N ASN A 50 6.54 12.89 -3.84
CA ASN A 50 5.37 13.75 -3.90
C ASN A 50 4.84 14.17 -2.52
N ALA A 51 4.98 13.34 -1.48
CA ALA A 51 4.47 13.62 -0.14
C ALA A 51 5.06 14.89 0.47
N TYR A 52 6.29 15.26 0.10
CA TYR A 52 6.91 16.53 0.50
C TYR A 52 6.18 17.76 -0.05
N ARG A 53 5.68 17.68 -1.30
CA ARG A 53 5.00 18.81 -1.99
C ARG A 53 3.50 18.82 -1.77
N ASN A 54 2.91 17.65 -1.57
CA ASN A 54 1.48 17.48 -1.35
C ASN A 54 1.28 16.49 -0.18
N PRO A 55 1.02 16.99 1.04
CA PRO A 55 0.79 16.16 2.22
C PRO A 55 -0.39 15.19 2.08
N GLY A 56 -1.34 15.46 1.19
CA GLY A 56 -2.48 14.59 0.88
C GLY A 56 -2.24 13.58 -0.24
N PHE A 57 -1.00 13.50 -0.77
CA PHE A 57 -0.69 12.63 -1.89
C PHE A 57 -0.88 11.15 -1.54
N GLN A 58 -1.65 10.44 -2.36
CA GLN A 58 -1.90 9.01 -2.22
C GLN A 58 -1.38 8.28 -3.45
N CYS A 59 -0.30 7.52 -3.28
CA CYS A 59 0.19 6.63 -4.32
C CYS A 59 -0.78 5.45 -4.53
N ARG A 60 -0.58 4.69 -5.61
CA ARG A 60 -1.37 3.50 -5.92
C ARG A 60 -1.42 2.47 -4.79
N HIS A 61 -0.33 2.28 -4.04
CA HIS A 61 -0.27 1.33 -2.92
C HIS A 61 -1.19 1.74 -1.77
N ILE A 62 -1.19 3.02 -1.39
CA ILE A 62 -2.09 3.56 -0.36
C ILE A 62 -3.55 3.40 -0.81
N LYS A 63 -3.83 3.68 -2.08
CA LYS A 63 -5.18 3.49 -2.65
C LYS A 63 -5.61 2.02 -2.60
N ALA A 64 -4.71 1.08 -2.89
CA ALA A 64 -4.99 -0.35 -2.82
C ALA A 64 -5.32 -0.81 -1.40
N ILE A 65 -4.54 -0.36 -0.40
CA ILE A 65 -4.82 -0.65 1.02
C ILE A 65 -6.20 -0.11 1.43
N ARG A 66 -6.53 1.13 1.05
CA ARG A 66 -7.84 1.74 1.36
C ARG A 66 -9.00 1.01 0.70
N LYS A 67 -8.86 0.55 -0.54
CA LYS A 67 -9.89 -0.27 -1.22
C LYS A 67 -10.23 -1.53 -0.42
N LEU A 68 -9.24 -2.15 0.23
CA LEU A 68 -9.46 -3.37 1.03
C LEU A 68 -10.06 -3.06 2.40
N LEU A 69 -9.66 -1.95 3.03
CA LEU A 69 -10.11 -1.58 4.38
C LEU A 69 -11.52 -0.98 4.39
N GLY A 70 -11.99 -0.42 3.28
CA GLY A 70 -13.30 0.24 3.16
C GLY A 70 -13.29 1.65 3.75
#